data_AF-A0A8T0A3Q9-F1
#
_entry.id   AF-A0A8T0A3Q9-F1
#
_cell.length_a   1.000
_cell.length_b   1.000
_cell.length_c   1.000
_cell.angle_alpha   90.00
_cell.angle_beta   90.00
_cell.angle_gamma   90.00
#
_symmetry.space_group_name_H-M   'P 1'
#
loop_
_entity.id
_entity.type
_entity.pdbx_description
1 polymer ?
#
loop_
_entity_poly.entity_id
_entity_poly.type
_entity_poly.pdbx_seq_one_letter_code
_entity_poly.pdbx_strand_id
1 'polypeptide(L)'
;MEKKIQDGNILDFLLIYFLKEQSRPYDTKKNCWVPDQEEGYIAAEITSTKGDQITVKIASGEKTVKKELIQEMNPPKFEKTEDMSNLTFLNDASVLYNLRSRYKAMLIYTYSGLFCVVINPYKRLPIYTDSVARLYMGKRRSEMPPHLFAVSDEAYRNMLQK
;
A
#
# COMPACT_ATOMS: atom_id res chain seq x y z
N MET A 1 -18.01 -18.71 5.38
CA MET A 1 -17.89 -17.24 5.42
C MET A 1 -19.25 -16.52 5.45
N GLU A 2 -20.35 -17.21 5.15
CA GLU A 2 -21.70 -16.59 5.05
C GLU A 2 -22.49 -16.50 6.37
N LYS A 3 -21.95 -16.96 7.51
CA LYS A 3 -22.70 -17.05 8.79
C LYS A 3 -22.26 -16.08 9.90
N LYS A 4 -21.53 -15.01 9.60
CA LYS A 4 -21.14 -13.99 10.61
C LYS A 4 -21.35 -12.54 10.14
N ILE A 5 -22.41 -12.29 9.37
CA ILE A 5 -22.77 -10.96 8.86
C ILE A 5 -23.87 -10.29 9.71
N GLN A 6 -24.28 -10.88 10.84
CA GLN A 6 -25.59 -10.50 11.40
C GLN A 6 -25.66 -9.25 12.28
N ASP A 7 -24.56 -8.65 12.80
CA ASP A 7 -24.70 -7.51 13.73
C ASP A 7 -23.60 -6.42 13.66
N GLY A 8 -22.78 -6.36 12.59
CA GLY A 8 -21.70 -5.36 12.49
C GLY A 8 -21.78 -4.54 11.21
N ASN A 9 -21.63 -3.22 11.31
CA ASN A 9 -21.49 -2.33 10.16
C ASN A 9 -20.31 -2.81 9.29
N ILE A 10 -20.50 -2.90 7.98
CA ILE A 10 -19.47 -3.33 7.04
C ILE A 10 -18.19 -2.47 7.13
N LEU A 11 -18.34 -1.20 7.51
CA LEU A 11 -17.23 -0.28 7.76
C LEU A 11 -16.41 -0.71 8.99
N ASP A 12 -17.06 -1.18 10.04
CA ASP A 12 -16.37 -1.68 11.24
C ASP A 12 -15.61 -2.97 10.92
N PHE A 13 -16.19 -3.85 10.11
CA PHE A 13 -15.49 -5.05 9.64
C PHE A 13 -14.26 -4.74 8.80
N LEU A 14 -14.36 -3.77 7.87
CA LEU A 14 -13.23 -3.33 7.06
C LEU A 14 -12.15 -2.67 7.91
N LEU A 15 -12.53 -1.84 8.88
CA LEU A 15 -11.60 -1.20 9.81
C LEU A 15 -10.88 -2.23 10.68
N ILE A 16 -11.60 -3.21 11.23
CA ILE A 16 -11.02 -4.31 12.01
C ILE A 16 -10.03 -5.10 11.16
N TYR A 17 -10.38 -5.39 9.90
CA TYR A 17 -9.47 -6.10 8.99
C TYR A 17 -8.21 -5.29 8.72
N PHE A 18 -8.34 -3.99 8.45
CA PHE A 18 -7.21 -3.10 8.23
C PHE A 18 -6.28 -3.02 9.46
N LEU A 19 -6.84 -2.85 10.65
CA LEU A 19 -6.09 -2.84 11.91
C LEU A 19 -5.37 -4.18 12.18
N LYS A 20 -6.00 -5.29 11.78
CA LYS A 20 -5.37 -6.62 11.86
C LYS A 20 -4.16 -6.75 10.93
N GLU A 21 -4.19 -6.15 9.75
CA GLU A 21 -3.03 -6.16 8.86
C GLU A 21 -1.89 -5.29 9.41
N GLN A 22 -2.21 -4.15 10.03
CA GLN A 22 -1.23 -3.25 10.64
C GLN A 22 -0.60 -3.79 11.94
N SER A 23 -1.16 -4.86 12.51
CA SER A 23 -0.68 -5.50 13.74
C SER A 23 0.06 -6.82 13.49
N ARG A 24 0.42 -7.12 12.24
CA ARG A 24 1.21 -8.32 11.92
C ARG A 24 2.58 -8.28 12.63
N PRO A 25 3.12 -9.44 13.08
CA PRO A 25 4.46 -9.51 13.61
C PRO A 25 5.48 -9.01 12.59
N TYR A 26 6.44 -8.22 13.06
CA TYR A 26 7.46 -7.61 12.22
C TYR A 26 8.72 -7.33 13.04
N ASP A 27 9.87 -7.61 12.45
CA ASP A 27 11.21 -7.32 12.98
C ASP A 27 12.03 -6.65 11.88
N THR A 28 12.41 -5.39 12.09
CA THR A 28 13.18 -4.57 11.14
C THR A 28 14.50 -5.21 10.71
N LYS A 29 15.11 -6.06 11.54
CA LYS A 29 16.39 -6.71 11.21
C LYS A 29 16.22 -8.04 10.49
N LYS A 30 15.02 -8.62 10.50
CA LYS A 30 14.73 -9.92 9.88
C LYS A 30 13.86 -9.82 8.64
N ASN A 31 12.79 -9.04 8.67
CA ASN A 31 11.86 -8.94 7.56
C ASN A 31 12.42 -8.04 6.46
N CYS A 32 12.47 -8.57 5.24
CA CYS A 32 13.05 -7.89 4.09
C CYS A 32 12.35 -8.28 2.79
N TRP A 33 12.65 -7.54 1.73
CA TRP A 33 12.27 -7.87 0.37
C TRP A 33 13.45 -8.47 -0.38
N VAL A 34 13.17 -9.51 -1.17
CA VAL A 34 14.16 -10.11 -2.08
C VAL A 34 13.62 -10.20 -3.50
N PRO A 35 14.48 -10.12 -4.53
CA PRO A 35 14.05 -10.22 -5.92
C PRO A 35 13.48 -11.61 -6.23
N ASP A 36 12.42 -11.59 -7.04
CA ASP A 36 11.72 -12.75 -7.54
C ASP A 36 11.42 -12.61 -9.03
N GLN A 37 11.47 -13.72 -9.75
CA GLN A 37 11.30 -13.70 -11.21
C GLN A 37 9.85 -13.48 -11.64
N GLU A 38 8.88 -13.94 -10.85
CA GLU A 38 7.46 -13.88 -11.19
C GLU A 38 6.77 -12.69 -10.54
N GLU A 39 7.02 -12.46 -9.26
CA GLU A 39 6.35 -11.44 -8.46
C GLU A 39 7.15 -10.12 -8.39
N GLY A 40 8.33 -10.06 -9.02
CA GLY A 40 9.29 -8.96 -8.96
C GLY A 40 10.03 -8.91 -7.61
N TYR A 41 9.27 -8.77 -6.52
CA TYR A 41 9.76 -8.84 -5.15
C TYR A 41 8.82 -9.64 -4.24
N ILE A 42 9.42 -10.43 -3.36
CA ILE A 42 8.70 -11.24 -2.37
C ILE A 42 9.21 -10.97 -0.96
N ALA A 43 8.32 -11.14 0.01
CA ALA A 43 8.64 -11.01 1.43
C ALA A 43 9.51 -12.19 1.88
N ALA A 44 10.53 -11.91 2.68
CA ALA A 44 11.42 -12.91 3.23
C ALA A 44 11.82 -12.58 4.68
N GLU A 45 12.29 -13.60 5.40
CA GLU A 45 12.87 -13.47 6.74
C GLU A 45 14.34 -13.91 6.72
N ILE A 46 15.25 -13.06 7.17
CA ILE A 46 16.69 -13.37 7.24
C ILE A 46 16.92 -14.44 8.31
N THR A 47 17.55 -15.56 7.92
CA THR A 47 17.90 -16.66 8.83
C THR A 47 19.39 -16.72 9.14
N SER A 48 20.26 -16.35 8.19
CA SER A 48 21.72 -16.36 8.39
C SER A 48 22.43 -15.37 7.48
N THR A 49 23.55 -14.82 7.97
CA THR A 49 24.43 -13.92 7.23
C THR A 49 25.84 -14.53 7.18
N LYS A 50 26.36 -14.76 5.98
CA LYS A 50 27.70 -15.30 5.73
C LYS A 50 28.43 -14.42 4.72
N GLY A 51 29.21 -13.46 5.22
CA GLY A 51 29.89 -12.47 4.38
C GLY A 51 28.87 -11.66 3.56
N ASP A 52 28.99 -11.72 2.23
CA ASP A 52 28.12 -11.01 1.29
C ASP A 52 26.88 -11.80 0.88
N GLN A 53 26.70 -13.02 1.38
CA GLN A 53 25.54 -13.84 1.14
C GLN A 53 24.64 -13.92 2.37
N ILE A 54 23.35 -13.74 2.16
CA ILE A 54 22.31 -13.83 3.18
C ILE A 54 21.36 -14.95 2.78
N THR A 55 21.15 -15.88 3.70
CA THR A 55 20.10 -16.90 3.57
C THR A 55 18.82 -16.32 4.15
N VAL A 56 17.77 -16.37 3.33
CA VAL A 56 16.43 -15.91 3.70
C VAL A 56 15.45 -17.06 3.57
N LYS A 57 14.44 -17.04 4.44
CA LYS A 57 13.27 -17.90 4.36
C LYS A 57 12.16 -17.17 3.61
N ILE A 58 11.67 -17.78 2.55
CA ILE A 58 10.53 -17.35 1.75
C ILE A 58 9.40 -18.38 1.87
N ALA A 59 8.21 -18.06 1.34
CA ALA A 59 7.07 -18.97 1.43
C ALA A 59 7.31 -20.33 0.76
N SER A 60 8.14 -20.38 -0.28
CA SER A 60 8.48 -21.60 -1.04
C SER A 60 9.67 -22.38 -0.50
N GLY A 61 10.35 -21.89 0.55
CA GLY A 61 11.54 -22.55 1.13
C GLY A 61 12.62 -21.57 1.56
N GLU A 62 13.89 -21.97 1.46
CA GLU A 62 15.03 -21.09 1.72
C GLU A 62 15.72 -20.70 0.41
N LYS A 63 16.21 -19.46 0.36
CA LYS A 63 16.95 -18.90 -0.78
C LYS A 63 18.17 -18.14 -0.25
N THR A 64 19.32 -18.32 -0.89
CA THR A 64 20.49 -17.50 -0.62
C THR A 64 20.59 -16.40 -1.66
N VAL A 65 20.67 -15.16 -1.20
CA VAL A 65 20.78 -13.97 -2.06
C VAL A 65 21.98 -13.14 -1.63
N LYS A 66 22.52 -12.34 -2.55
CA LYS A 66 23.55 -11.36 -2.19
C LYS A 66 22.93 -10.26 -1.32
N LYS A 67 23.69 -9.81 -0.33
CA LYS A 67 23.27 -8.75 0.60
C LYS A 67 22.83 -7.47 -0.11
N GLU A 68 23.49 -7.09 -1.20
CA GLU A 68 23.18 -5.90 -2.01
C GLU A 68 21.82 -5.94 -2.71
N LEU A 69 21.24 -7.13 -2.88
CA LEU A 69 19.93 -7.32 -3.52
C LEU A 69 18.78 -7.29 -2.51
N ILE A 70 19.07 -7.28 -1.22
CA ILE A 70 18.05 -7.20 -0.17
C ILE A 70 17.60 -5.76 -0.03
N GLN A 71 16.30 -5.54 -0.02
CA GLN A 71 15.69 -4.24 0.27
C GLN A 71 14.97 -4.27 1.61
N GLU A 72 15.02 -3.18 2.36
CA GLU A 72 14.36 -3.05 3.65
C GLU A 72 12.84 -3.09 3.50
N MET A 73 12.18 -3.78 4.44
CA MET A 73 10.72 -3.85 4.49
C MET A 73 10.17 -2.76 5.40
N ASN A 74 9.11 -2.08 4.99
CA ASN A 74 8.41 -1.15 5.86
C ASN A 74 7.60 -1.89 6.94
N PRO A 75 7.53 -1.35 8.18
CA PRO A 75 6.70 -1.94 9.22
C PRO A 75 5.21 -2.00 8.83
N PRO A 76 4.42 -2.96 9.36
CA PRO A 76 3.00 -3.14 9.02
C PRO A 76 2.10 -1.92 9.24
N LYS A 77 2.50 -0.96 10.09
CA LYS A 77 1.79 0.32 10.24
C LYS A 77 1.63 1.10 8.92
N PHE A 78 2.49 0.83 7.94
CA PHE A 78 2.45 1.44 6.60
C PHE A 78 1.63 0.63 5.59
N GLU A 79 0.96 -0.44 5.99
CA GLU A 79 0.12 -1.23 5.10
C GLU A 79 -0.92 -0.35 4.40
N LYS A 80 -0.92 -0.40 3.05
CA LYS A 80 -1.81 0.37 2.16
C LYS A 80 -1.75 1.88 2.39
N THR A 81 -0.59 2.41 2.76
CA THR A 81 -0.35 3.85 2.91
C THR A 81 -0.87 4.64 1.71
N GLU A 82 -1.59 5.72 1.98
CA GLU A 82 -2.24 6.55 0.98
C GLU A 82 -1.26 7.41 0.16
N ASP A 83 -0.15 7.83 0.77
CA ASP A 83 0.95 8.55 0.11
C ASP A 83 2.29 7.85 0.35
N MET A 84 2.84 7.26 -0.71
CA MET A 84 4.07 6.47 -0.64
C MET A 84 5.30 7.30 -0.29
N SER A 85 5.27 8.64 -0.40
CA SER A 85 6.38 9.47 0.07
C SER A 85 6.54 9.42 1.60
N ASN A 86 5.54 8.93 2.33
CA ASN A 86 5.58 8.80 3.79
C ASN A 86 6.18 7.46 4.26
N LEU A 87 6.54 6.55 3.34
CA LEU A 87 7.21 5.29 3.69
C LEU A 87 8.56 5.57 4.36
N THR A 88 8.95 4.74 5.33
CA THR A 88 10.27 4.85 5.97
C THR A 88 11.37 4.40 5.01
N PHE A 89 11.14 3.31 4.30
CA PHE A 89 12.05 2.80 3.27
C PHE A 89 11.39 3.01 1.90
N LEU A 90 11.93 3.96 1.14
CA LEU A 90 11.44 4.25 -0.21
C LEU A 90 12.30 3.50 -1.23
N ASN A 91 11.93 2.25 -1.46
CA ASN A 91 12.57 1.34 -2.41
C ASN A 91 11.53 0.71 -3.34
N ASP A 92 11.98 0.16 -4.48
CA ASP A 92 11.12 -0.37 -5.53
C ASP A 92 10.18 -1.46 -5.02
N ALA A 93 10.68 -2.34 -4.14
CA ALA A 93 9.87 -3.41 -3.54
C ALA A 93 8.74 -2.85 -2.66
N SER A 94 8.99 -1.80 -1.89
CA SER A 94 7.98 -1.18 -1.02
C SER A 94 6.92 -0.44 -1.83
N VAL A 95 7.31 0.26 -2.90
CA VAL A 95 6.37 0.90 -3.82
C VAL A 95 5.48 -0.15 -4.49
N LEU A 96 6.08 -1.20 -5.06
CA LEU A 96 5.35 -2.30 -5.69
C LEU A 96 4.38 -2.97 -4.71
N TYR A 97 4.85 -3.28 -3.49
CA TYR A 97 4.03 -3.90 -2.46
C TYR A 97 2.84 -3.04 -2.08
N ASN A 98 3.05 -1.74 -1.82
CA ASN A 98 1.97 -0.85 -1.40
C ASN A 98 0.90 -0.73 -2.50
N LEU A 99 1.32 -0.52 -3.75
CA LEU A 99 0.41 -0.47 -4.90
C LEU A 99 -0.36 -1.79 -5.08
N ARG A 100 0.31 -2.94 -4.99
CA ARG A 100 -0.32 -4.26 -5.11
C ARG A 100 -1.31 -4.52 -3.98
N SER A 101 -0.96 -4.19 -2.73
CA SER A 101 -1.85 -4.34 -1.57
C SER A 101 -3.09 -3.45 -1.68
N ARG A 102 -2.93 -2.20 -2.11
CA ARG A 102 -4.05 -1.27 -2.33
C ARG A 102 -4.96 -1.75 -3.47
N TYR A 103 -4.37 -2.16 -4.59
CA TYR A 103 -5.12 -2.66 -5.73
C TYR A 103 -5.95 -3.92 -5.40
N LYS A 104 -5.40 -4.87 -4.62
CA LYS A 104 -6.14 -6.05 -4.14
C LYS A 104 -7.37 -5.69 -3.29
N ALA A 105 -7.33 -4.54 -2.60
CA ALA A 105 -8.45 -4.00 -1.83
C ALA A 105 -9.36 -3.06 -2.65
N MET A 106 -9.19 -3.00 -3.98
CA MET A 106 -9.88 -2.08 -4.89
C MET A 106 -9.63 -0.58 -4.62
N LEU A 107 -8.52 -0.25 -3.94
CA LEU A 107 -8.05 1.11 -3.75
C LEU A 107 -7.13 1.48 -4.90
N ILE A 108 -7.72 1.99 -6.00
CA ILE A 108 -6.98 2.18 -7.26
C ILE A 108 -6.14 3.45 -7.33
N TYR A 109 -6.42 4.44 -6.50
CA TYR A 109 -5.68 5.70 -6.43
C TYR A 109 -4.67 5.64 -5.28
N THR A 110 -3.44 6.07 -5.52
CA THR A 110 -2.40 6.16 -4.50
C THR A 110 -1.54 7.37 -4.79
N TYR A 111 -1.23 8.16 -3.79
CA TYR A 111 -0.30 9.27 -3.95
C TYR A 111 1.16 8.81 -3.83
N SER A 112 2.03 9.58 -4.47
CA SER A 112 3.48 9.47 -4.32
C SER A 112 4.09 10.86 -4.39
N GLY A 113 4.05 11.60 -3.27
CA GLY A 113 4.50 12.99 -3.22
C GLY A 113 3.66 13.87 -4.15
N LEU A 114 4.24 14.41 -5.22
CA LEU A 114 3.51 15.25 -6.17
C LEU A 114 2.63 14.46 -7.15
N PHE A 115 2.82 13.15 -7.25
CA PHE A 115 2.13 12.31 -8.24
C PHE A 115 0.88 11.65 -7.66
N CYS A 116 -0.11 11.44 -8.53
CA CYS A 116 -1.27 10.57 -8.27
C CYS A 116 -1.19 9.37 -9.21
N VAL A 117 -0.94 8.19 -8.66
CA VAL A 117 -0.88 6.92 -9.38
C VAL A 117 -2.28 6.32 -9.42
N VAL A 118 -2.72 5.90 -10.61
CA VAL A 118 -3.98 5.17 -10.80
C VAL A 118 -3.72 3.83 -11.50
N ILE A 119 -4.29 2.75 -10.96
CA ILE A 119 -4.22 1.42 -11.55
C ILE A 119 -5.60 1.07 -12.13
N ASN A 120 -5.63 0.62 -13.39
CA ASN A 120 -6.88 0.27 -14.07
C ASN A 120 -7.64 -0.83 -13.30
N PRO A 121 -8.88 -0.58 -12.80
CA PRO A 121 -9.65 -1.56 -12.04
C PRO A 121 -10.21 -2.72 -12.89
N TYR A 122 -10.24 -2.57 -14.22
CA TYR A 122 -10.93 -3.48 -15.16
C TYR A 122 -12.41 -3.77 -14.82
N LYS A 123 -13.03 -2.96 -13.95
CA LYS A 123 -14.45 -3.00 -13.60
C LYS A 123 -14.94 -1.64 -13.16
N ARG A 124 -16.25 -1.42 -13.20
CA ARG A 124 -16.87 -0.19 -12.70
C ARG A 124 -16.82 -0.16 -11.18
N LEU A 125 -16.41 0.98 -10.63
CA LEU A 125 -16.39 1.25 -9.20
C LEU A 125 -17.37 2.39 -8.88
N PRO A 126 -18.13 2.32 -7.77
CA PRO A 126 -19.09 3.36 -7.37
C PRO A 126 -18.40 4.58 -6.72
N ILE A 127 -17.27 5.03 -7.27
CA ILE A 127 -16.44 6.12 -6.72
C ILE A 127 -16.53 7.42 -7.53
N TYR A 128 -17.27 7.42 -8.63
CA TYR A 128 -17.44 8.57 -9.53
C TYR A 128 -18.86 9.13 -9.54
N THR A 129 -19.64 8.91 -8.47
CA THR A 129 -20.99 9.47 -8.35
C THR A 129 -20.93 10.94 -7.93
N ASP A 130 -22.00 11.69 -8.21
CA ASP A 130 -22.11 13.10 -7.78
C ASP A 130 -21.99 13.27 -6.27
N SER A 131 -22.49 12.30 -5.50
CA SER A 131 -22.34 12.30 -4.04
C SER A 131 -20.87 12.26 -3.64
N VAL A 132 -20.06 11.40 -4.29
CA VAL A 132 -18.63 11.33 -4.03
C VAL A 132 -17.93 12.59 -4.51
N ALA A 133 -18.24 13.11 -5.70
CA ALA A 133 -17.66 14.36 -6.20
C ALA A 133 -17.86 15.51 -5.19
N ARG A 134 -19.07 15.66 -4.64
CA ARG A 134 -19.38 16.68 -3.63
C ARG A 134 -18.59 16.50 -2.32
N LEU A 135 -18.23 15.27 -1.93
CA LEU A 135 -17.40 15.05 -0.73
C LEU A 135 -16.00 15.63 -0.87
N TYR A 136 -15.45 15.66 -2.10
CA TYR A 136 -14.10 16.14 -2.37
C TYR A 136 -14.02 17.65 -2.62
N MET A 137 -15.14 18.32 -2.89
CA MET A 137 -15.15 19.75 -3.18
C MET A 137 -14.65 20.57 -1.99
N GLY A 138 -13.67 21.44 -2.23
CA GLY A 138 -13.10 22.34 -1.23
C GLY A 138 -12.28 21.65 -0.14
N LYS A 139 -12.00 20.34 -0.27
CA LYS A 139 -11.22 19.57 0.72
C LYS A 139 -9.74 19.61 0.40
N ARG A 140 -8.91 19.68 1.44
CA ARG A 140 -7.46 19.52 1.25
C ARG A 140 -7.14 18.07 0.94
N ARG A 141 -6.05 17.85 0.20
CA ARG A 141 -5.59 16.51 -0.17
C ARG A 141 -5.34 15.59 1.03
N SER A 142 -4.92 16.14 2.17
CA SER A 142 -4.69 15.37 3.41
C SER A 142 -5.95 15.03 4.19
N GLU A 143 -7.09 15.64 3.85
CA GLU A 143 -8.36 15.45 4.56
C GLU A 143 -9.22 14.34 3.94
N MET A 144 -8.89 13.91 2.72
CA MET A 144 -9.65 12.94 1.96
C MET A 144 -8.73 11.84 1.41
N PRO A 145 -9.23 10.60 1.25
CA PRO A 145 -8.46 9.53 0.63
C PRO A 145 -7.97 9.89 -0.78
N PRO A 146 -6.94 9.21 -1.31
CA PRO A 146 -6.46 9.45 -2.66
C PRO A 146 -7.56 9.29 -3.71
N HIS A 147 -7.77 10.31 -4.54
CA HIS A 147 -8.77 10.28 -5.60
C HIS A 147 -8.48 11.33 -6.67
N LEU A 148 -8.90 11.06 -7.91
CA LEU A 148 -8.80 12.02 -9.01
C LEU A 148 -9.55 13.33 -8.74
N PHE A 149 -10.67 13.27 -8.02
CA PHE A 149 -11.45 14.46 -7.65
C PHE A 149 -10.68 15.38 -6.70
N ALA A 150 -9.86 14.85 -5.79
CA ALA A 150 -9.02 15.69 -4.93
C ALA A 150 -8.00 16.48 -5.76
N VAL A 151 -7.35 15.83 -6.74
CA VAL A 151 -6.39 16.47 -7.65
C VAL A 151 -7.07 17.54 -8.51
N SER A 152 -8.27 17.23 -9.01
CA SER A 152 -9.05 18.15 -9.85
C SER A 152 -9.52 19.38 -9.06
N ASP A 153 -10.03 19.18 -7.85
CA ASP A 153 -10.46 20.25 -6.94
C ASP A 153 -9.29 21.13 -6.50
N GLU A 154 -8.14 20.53 -6.18
CA GLU A 154 -6.92 21.27 -5.84
C GLU A 154 -6.45 22.14 -7.01
N ALA A 155 -6.43 21.62 -8.24
CA ALA A 155 -6.08 22.40 -9.42
C ALA A 155 -7.05 23.58 -9.64
N TYR A 156 -8.36 23.35 -9.48
CA TYR A 156 -9.37 24.40 -9.60
C TYR A 156 -9.22 25.49 -8.53
N ARG A 157 -9.04 25.11 -7.26
CA ARG A 157 -8.80 26.08 -6.18
C ARG A 157 -7.53 26.88 -6.40
N ASN A 158 -6.45 26.24 -6.84
CA ASN A 158 -5.19 26.92 -7.15
C ASN A 158 -5.34 27.93 -8.31
N MET A 159 -6.25 27.69 -9.25
CA MET A 159 -6.57 28.65 -10.31
C MET A 159 -7.31 29.88 -9.78
N LEU A 160 -8.26 29.71 -8.85
CA LEU A 160 -9.07 30.81 -8.30
C LEU A 160 -8.35 31.64 -7.22
N GLN A 161 -7.35 31.07 -6.56
CA GLN A 161 -6.56 31.75 -5.54
C GLN A 161 -5.43 32.62 -6.13
N LYS A 162 -5.36 32.72 -7.46
CA LYS A 162 -4.44 33.60 -8.18
C LYS A 162 -5.08 34.94 -8.52
#